data_AF-A0A0X3TSI4-F1
#
_entry.id   AF-A0A0X3TSI4-F1
#
_cell.length_a   1.000
_cell.length_b   1.000
_cell.length_c   1.000
_cell.angle_alpha   90.00
_cell.angle_beta   90.00
_cell.angle_gamma   90.00
#
_symmetry.space_group_name_H-M   'P 1'
#
loop_
_entity.id
_entity.type
_entity.pdbx_description
1 polymer ?
#
loop_
_entity_poly.entity_id
_entity_poly.type
_entity_poly.pdbx_seq_one_letter_code
_entity_poly.pdbx_strand_id
1 'polypeptide(L)'
;MLLKKLAAHIIRRAENRIGVKLDYTHKIAETHMGLLMRYNRIFGFLDPNKHVPALAYHTARLRGAIAADCGICVEAEINLAGQAGLDEATIDAVLRSDYSELPEDVTAVANLTDAVVGRYEDDTEAREIIKTAYGDAGLIEVSFAMNGAALLPNIKRAMGYATVCDIAVLRRQAWLSAG
;
A
#
# COMPACT_ATOMS: atom_id res chain seq x y z
N MET A 1 -3.71 -30.62 -10.69
CA MET A 1 -2.41 -30.53 -9.96
C MET A 1 -1.41 -29.59 -10.62
N LEU A 2 -1.24 -29.60 -11.95
CA LEU A 2 -0.27 -28.73 -12.64
C LEU A 2 -0.56 -27.23 -12.48
N LEU A 3 -1.82 -26.81 -12.64
CA LEU A 3 -2.27 -25.42 -12.47
C LEU A 3 -1.98 -24.85 -11.07
N LYS A 4 -2.20 -25.66 -10.01
CA LYS A 4 -1.90 -25.25 -8.63
C LYS A 4 -0.40 -25.06 -8.39
N LYS A 5 0.44 -25.95 -8.94
CA LYS A 5 1.91 -25.83 -8.87
C LYS A 5 2.41 -24.57 -9.61
N LEU A 6 1.82 -24.26 -10.76
CA LEU A 6 2.12 -23.04 -11.51
C LEU A 6 1.72 -21.78 -10.72
N ALA A 7 0.50 -21.75 -10.19
CA ALA A 7 0.03 -20.65 -9.34
C ALA A 7 0.96 -20.43 -8.14
N ALA A 8 1.34 -21.49 -7.42
CA ALA A 8 2.26 -21.38 -6.29
C ALA A 8 3.67 -20.88 -6.69
N HIS A 9 4.15 -21.22 -7.90
CA HIS A 9 5.40 -20.66 -8.41
C HIS A 9 5.29 -19.16 -8.71
N ILE A 10 4.19 -18.73 -9.32
CA ILE A 10 3.92 -17.32 -9.60
C ILE A 10 3.80 -16.51 -8.30
N ILE A 11 3.09 -17.04 -7.30
CA ILE A 11 2.93 -16.38 -5.99
C ILE A 11 4.31 -16.20 -5.33
N ARG A 12 5.15 -17.25 -5.28
CA ARG A 12 6.52 -17.12 -4.74
C ARG A 12 7.37 -16.09 -5.48
N ARG A 13 7.21 -15.95 -6.79
CA ARG A 13 7.88 -14.90 -7.55
C ARG A 13 7.39 -13.51 -7.13
N ALA A 14 6.09 -13.36 -6.88
CA ALA A 14 5.54 -12.13 -6.35
C ALA A 14 6.10 -11.85 -4.94
N GLU A 15 6.07 -12.82 -4.02
CA GLU A 15 6.65 -12.72 -2.67
C GLU A 15 8.10 -12.23 -2.70
N ASN A 16 8.94 -12.82 -3.55
CA ASN A 16 10.34 -12.41 -3.69
C ASN A 16 10.50 -10.98 -4.19
N ARG A 17 9.55 -10.49 -5.01
CA ARG A 17 9.56 -9.11 -5.49
C ARG A 17 9.12 -8.13 -4.41
N ILE A 18 8.03 -8.40 -3.70
CA ILE A 18 7.51 -7.49 -2.67
C ILE A 18 8.21 -7.63 -1.31
N GLY A 19 9.00 -8.69 -1.13
CA GLY A 19 9.76 -8.96 0.09
C GLY A 19 8.95 -9.54 1.26
N VAL A 20 7.67 -9.91 1.05
CA VAL A 20 6.80 -10.43 2.10
C VAL A 20 6.06 -11.70 1.68
N LYS A 21 5.61 -12.48 2.67
CA LYS A 21 4.80 -13.70 2.44
C LYS A 21 3.34 -13.39 2.13
N LEU A 22 2.77 -14.17 1.21
CA LEU A 22 1.41 -14.08 0.71
C LEU A 22 0.62 -15.36 0.99
N ASP A 23 0.69 -15.84 2.24
CA ASP A 23 0.06 -17.12 2.65
C ASP A 23 -1.44 -17.17 2.34
N TYR A 24 -2.13 -16.04 2.45
CA TYR A 24 -3.54 -15.92 2.08
C TYR A 24 -3.76 -16.10 0.58
N THR A 25 -2.87 -15.61 -0.28
CA THR A 25 -2.93 -15.83 -1.73
C THR A 25 -2.65 -17.30 -2.07
N HIS A 26 -1.71 -17.95 -1.37
CA HIS A 26 -1.51 -19.39 -1.46
C HIS A 26 -2.80 -20.16 -1.11
N LYS A 27 -3.49 -19.77 -0.03
CA LYS A 27 -4.77 -20.36 0.35
C LYS A 27 -5.86 -20.18 -0.70
N ILE A 28 -5.97 -18.99 -1.30
CA ILE A 28 -6.93 -18.73 -2.39
C ILE A 28 -6.65 -19.68 -3.56
N ALA A 29 -5.38 -19.81 -3.96
CA ALA A 29 -4.96 -20.71 -5.03
C ALA A 29 -5.26 -22.18 -4.72
N GLU A 30 -5.01 -22.63 -3.50
CA GLU A 30 -5.32 -24.00 -3.10
C GLU A 30 -6.82 -24.29 -3.09
N THR A 31 -7.62 -23.28 -2.74
CA THR A 31 -9.07 -23.37 -2.59
C THR A 31 -9.78 -23.30 -3.96
N HIS A 32 -9.59 -22.24 -4.74
CA HIS A 32 -10.31 -22.05 -6.01
C HIS A 32 -9.58 -21.11 -7.00
N MET A 33 -9.25 -21.62 -8.20
CA MET A 33 -8.54 -20.86 -9.23
C MET A 33 -9.31 -19.62 -9.72
N GLY A 34 -10.64 -19.71 -9.85
CA GLY A 34 -11.44 -18.55 -10.25
C GLY A 34 -11.42 -17.41 -9.24
N LEU A 35 -11.27 -17.72 -7.94
CA LEU A 35 -11.13 -16.70 -6.90
C LEU A 35 -9.73 -16.08 -6.93
N LEU A 36 -8.70 -16.89 -7.20
CA LEU A 36 -7.34 -16.39 -7.43
C LEU A 36 -7.30 -15.43 -8.63
N MET A 37 -7.94 -15.80 -9.75
CA MET A 37 -8.02 -14.93 -10.93
C MET A 37 -8.75 -13.62 -10.63
N ARG A 38 -9.86 -13.66 -9.87
CA ARG A 38 -10.58 -12.45 -9.45
C ARG A 38 -9.73 -11.57 -8.55
N TYR A 39 -9.04 -12.16 -7.57
CA TYR A 39 -8.10 -11.46 -6.70
C TYR A 39 -6.97 -10.80 -7.51
N ASN A 40 -6.38 -11.52 -8.46
CA ASN A 40 -5.30 -10.98 -9.28
C ASN A 40 -5.71 -9.80 -10.18
N ARG A 41 -6.99 -9.70 -10.56
CA ARG A 41 -7.51 -8.55 -11.31
C ARG A 41 -7.49 -7.25 -10.49
N ILE A 42 -7.47 -7.33 -9.16
CA ILE A 42 -7.33 -6.15 -8.29
C ILE A 42 -6.01 -5.45 -8.61
N PHE A 43 -4.90 -6.18 -8.73
CA PHE A 43 -3.62 -5.57 -9.08
C PHE A 43 -3.60 -4.94 -10.46
N GLY A 44 -4.24 -5.55 -11.46
CA GLY A 44 -4.36 -4.92 -12.79
C GLY A 44 -5.21 -3.65 -12.81
N PHE A 45 -6.08 -3.48 -11.81
CA PHE A 45 -6.86 -2.26 -11.59
C PHE A 45 -6.06 -1.20 -10.82
N LEU A 46 -5.20 -1.61 -9.88
CA LEU A 46 -4.43 -0.71 -9.01
C LEU A 46 -3.04 -0.32 -9.55
N ASP A 47 -2.43 -1.18 -10.38
CA ASP A 47 -1.09 -1.05 -10.97
C ASP A 47 -1.24 -1.13 -12.50
N PRO A 48 -1.22 0.00 -13.23
CA PRO A 48 0.00 0.80 -13.31
C PRO A 48 -0.18 2.29 -13.04
N ASN A 49 0.69 2.85 -12.19
CA ASN A 49 0.83 4.30 -12.00
C ASN A 49 1.32 5.00 -13.29
N LYS A 50 0.58 5.98 -13.83
CA LYS A 50 0.92 6.68 -15.08
C LYS A 50 0.69 8.19 -15.08
N HIS A 51 -0.03 8.72 -14.11
CA HIS A 51 -0.52 10.10 -14.07
C HIS A 51 0.05 10.89 -12.88
N VAL A 52 0.75 10.25 -11.94
CA VAL A 52 1.48 10.95 -10.86
C VAL A 52 2.94 10.47 -10.72
N PRO A 53 3.84 11.30 -10.18
CA PRO A 53 5.20 10.89 -9.85
C PRO A 53 5.23 9.70 -8.88
N ALA A 54 6.33 8.93 -8.90
CA ALA A 54 6.50 7.79 -7.99
C ALA A 54 6.33 8.18 -6.52
N LEU A 55 6.82 9.36 -6.12
CA LEU A 55 6.68 9.85 -4.75
C LEU A 55 5.22 10.00 -4.34
N ALA A 56 4.40 10.70 -5.10
CA ALA A 56 2.97 10.86 -4.82
C ALA A 56 2.24 9.51 -4.74
N TYR A 57 2.49 8.62 -5.72
CA TYR A 57 1.87 7.30 -5.75
C TYR A 57 2.21 6.45 -4.53
N HIS A 58 3.51 6.35 -4.20
CA HIS A 58 3.96 5.56 -3.07
C HIS A 58 3.60 6.19 -1.73
N THR A 59 3.49 7.52 -1.64
CA THR A 59 2.92 8.18 -0.46
C THR A 59 1.49 7.73 -0.22
N ALA A 60 0.63 7.75 -1.24
CA ALA A 60 -0.76 7.30 -1.11
C ALA A 60 -0.85 5.83 -0.65
N ARG A 61 -0.01 4.95 -1.22
CA ARG A 61 0.00 3.52 -0.86
C ARG A 61 0.53 3.28 0.56
N LEU A 62 1.64 3.90 0.94
CA LEU A 62 2.21 3.79 2.29
C LEU A 62 1.20 4.24 3.34
N ARG A 63 0.62 5.43 3.17
CA ARG A 63 -0.38 5.97 4.11
C ARG A 63 -1.64 5.10 4.15
N GLY A 64 -2.10 4.59 3.00
CA GLY A 64 -3.24 3.66 2.95
C GLY A 64 -2.99 2.33 3.68
N ALA A 65 -1.78 1.77 3.55
CA ALA A 65 -1.39 0.56 4.26
C ALA A 65 -1.24 0.79 5.78
N ILE A 66 -0.73 1.96 6.19
CA ILE A 66 -0.65 2.38 7.59
C ILE A 66 -2.04 2.51 8.19
N ALA A 67 -2.95 3.23 7.51
CA ALA A 67 -4.32 3.42 7.95
C ALA A 67 -5.08 2.10 8.16
N ALA A 68 -4.75 1.08 7.37
CA ALA A 68 -5.34 -0.25 7.50
C ALA A 68 -4.75 -1.09 8.66
N ASP A 69 -3.74 -0.60 9.36
CA ASP A 69 -3.07 -1.24 10.50
C ASP A 69 -2.57 -2.66 10.15
N CYS A 70 -1.71 -2.74 9.13
CA CYS A 70 -1.07 -4.00 8.71
C CYS A 70 0.45 -3.82 8.51
N GLY A 71 1.25 -4.18 9.51
CA GLY A 71 2.72 -4.04 9.47
C GLY A 71 3.39 -4.72 8.26
N ILE A 72 3.00 -5.96 7.92
CA ILE A 72 3.53 -6.67 6.74
C ILE A 72 3.14 -5.96 5.43
N CYS A 73 1.96 -5.32 5.39
CA CYS A 73 1.52 -4.59 4.22
C CYS A 73 2.32 -3.29 4.07
N VAL A 74 2.58 -2.60 5.18
CA VAL A 74 3.48 -1.43 5.21
C VAL A 74 4.88 -1.82 4.74
N GLU A 75 5.44 -2.94 5.21
CA GLU A 75 6.74 -3.44 4.75
C GLU A 75 6.77 -3.72 3.24
N ALA A 76 5.70 -4.31 2.69
CA ALA A 76 5.58 -4.52 1.25
C ALA A 76 5.59 -3.19 0.48
N GLU A 77 4.88 -2.17 0.97
CA GLU A 77 4.85 -0.85 0.35
C GLU A 77 6.18 -0.10 0.47
N ILE A 78 6.92 -0.24 1.58
CA ILE A 78 8.29 0.27 1.74
C ILE A 78 9.21 -0.33 0.68
N ASN A 79 9.17 -1.66 0.50
CA ASN A 79 9.99 -2.36 -0.49
C ASN A 79 9.65 -1.92 -1.91
N LEU A 80 8.37 -1.72 -2.22
CA LEU A 80 7.91 -1.23 -3.52
C LEU A 80 8.33 0.22 -3.77
N ALA A 81 8.25 1.09 -2.77
CA ALA A 81 8.71 2.47 -2.85
C ALA A 81 10.22 2.55 -3.12
N GLY A 82 11.03 1.75 -2.40
CA GLY A 82 12.47 1.67 -2.63
C GLY A 82 12.82 1.13 -4.02
N GLN A 83 12.08 0.13 -4.52
CA GLN A 83 12.24 -0.37 -5.91
C GLN A 83 11.90 0.68 -6.97
N ALA A 84 11.02 1.63 -6.65
CA ALA A 84 10.69 2.77 -7.50
C ALA A 84 11.71 3.92 -7.41
N GLY A 85 12.75 3.78 -6.57
CA GLY A 85 13.86 4.72 -6.45
C GLY A 85 13.67 5.82 -5.40
N LEU A 86 12.67 5.70 -4.52
CA LEU A 86 12.57 6.58 -3.34
C LEU A 86 13.68 6.24 -2.36
N ASP A 87 14.33 7.26 -1.81
CA ASP A 87 15.34 7.10 -0.77
C ASP A 87 14.71 6.82 0.61
N GLU A 88 15.51 6.27 1.52
CA GLU A 88 15.08 5.87 2.86
C GLU A 88 14.56 7.05 3.69
N ALA A 89 15.17 8.23 3.57
CA ALA A 89 14.76 9.41 4.34
C ALA A 89 13.38 9.89 3.92
N THR A 90 13.11 9.91 2.60
CA THR A 90 11.78 10.23 2.06
C THR A 90 10.72 9.23 2.50
N ILE A 91 11.04 7.92 2.48
CA ILE A 91 10.10 6.89 2.95
C ILE A 91 9.81 7.08 4.46
N ASP A 92 10.85 7.29 5.27
CA ASP A 92 10.73 7.50 6.72
C ASP A 92 9.89 8.73 7.07
N ALA A 93 10.06 9.83 6.31
CA ALA A 93 9.26 11.04 6.44
C ALA A 93 7.75 10.74 6.26
N VAL A 94 7.40 9.99 5.21
CA VAL A 94 6.02 9.56 4.95
C VAL A 94 5.47 8.64 6.05
N LEU A 95 6.29 7.69 6.53
CA LEU A 95 5.88 6.77 7.59
C LEU A 95 5.58 7.50 8.91
N ARG A 96 6.37 8.52 9.25
CA ARG A 96 6.27 9.29 10.51
C ARG A 96 5.26 10.43 10.46
N SER A 97 4.66 10.68 9.30
CA SER A 97 3.87 11.89 9.06
C SER A 97 4.66 13.18 9.27
N ASP A 98 5.98 13.15 9.00
CA ASP A 98 6.82 14.34 8.97
C ASP A 98 6.95 14.80 7.52
N TYR A 99 6.18 15.82 7.15
CA TYR A 99 6.10 16.32 5.78
C TYR A 99 6.82 17.66 5.59
N SER A 100 7.62 18.09 6.57
CA SER A 100 8.26 19.41 6.60
C SER A 100 9.14 19.69 5.38
N GLU A 101 9.83 18.66 4.88
CA GLU A 101 10.72 18.73 3.72
C GLU A 101 10.10 18.13 2.44
N LEU A 102 8.83 17.68 2.48
CA LEU A 102 8.16 17.12 1.32
C LEU A 102 7.45 18.22 0.50
N PRO A 103 7.37 18.06 -0.83
CA PRO A 103 6.57 18.94 -1.68
C PRO A 103 5.10 19.02 -1.23
N GLU A 104 4.49 20.20 -1.42
CA GLU A 104 3.11 20.49 -0.98
C GLU A 104 2.09 19.49 -1.56
N ASP A 105 2.24 19.13 -2.83
CA ASP A 105 1.38 18.16 -3.51
C ASP A 105 1.49 16.75 -2.92
N VAL A 106 2.68 16.32 -2.49
CA VAL A 106 2.90 15.04 -1.79
C VAL A 106 2.31 15.07 -0.38
N THR A 107 2.48 16.18 0.34
CA THR A 107 1.86 16.40 1.65
C THR A 107 0.34 16.34 1.55
N ALA A 108 -0.24 16.96 0.51
CA ALA A 108 -1.67 16.87 0.22
C ALA A 108 -2.12 15.42 -0.05
N VAL A 109 -1.35 14.63 -0.82
CA VAL A 109 -1.64 13.20 -1.01
C VAL A 109 -1.69 12.45 0.32
N ALA A 110 -0.75 12.72 1.23
CA ALA A 110 -0.71 12.09 2.54
C ALA A 110 -1.92 12.49 3.40
N ASN A 111 -2.24 13.78 3.46
CA ASN A 111 -3.39 14.32 4.20
C ASN A 111 -4.72 13.76 3.69
N LEU A 112 -4.92 13.78 2.36
CA LEU A 112 -6.12 13.21 1.74
C LEU A 112 -6.24 11.72 2.04
N THR A 113 -5.13 10.98 1.98
CA THR A 113 -5.13 9.55 2.30
C THR A 113 -5.52 9.29 3.75
N ASP A 114 -4.93 10.01 4.69
CA ASP A 114 -5.22 9.86 6.11
C ASP A 114 -6.67 10.24 6.44
N ALA A 115 -7.22 11.28 5.79
CA ALA A 115 -8.62 11.66 5.90
C ALA A 115 -9.55 10.58 5.36
N VAL A 116 -9.38 10.19 4.09
CA VAL A 116 -10.31 9.30 3.38
C VAL A 116 -10.23 7.87 3.89
N VAL A 117 -9.02 7.34 4.04
CA VAL A 117 -8.81 5.92 4.39
C VAL A 117 -8.77 5.71 5.89
N GLY A 118 -8.13 6.62 6.63
CA GLY A 118 -7.94 6.50 8.07
C GLY A 118 -9.14 6.98 8.89
N ARG A 119 -9.74 8.10 8.51
CA ARG A 119 -10.84 8.73 9.26
C ARG A 119 -12.21 8.63 8.60
N TYR A 120 -12.27 8.21 7.34
CA TYR A 120 -13.49 8.22 6.52
C TYR A 120 -14.11 9.63 6.38
N GLU A 121 -13.24 10.63 6.27
CA GLU A 121 -13.59 12.04 6.13
C GLU A 121 -13.25 12.56 4.73
N ASP A 122 -13.80 13.73 4.40
CA ASP A 122 -13.38 14.49 3.23
C ASP A 122 -12.25 15.46 3.59
N ASP A 123 -11.38 15.74 2.62
CA ASP A 123 -10.33 16.77 2.68
C ASP A 123 -10.31 17.51 1.32
N THR A 124 -11.22 18.47 1.18
CA THR A 124 -11.41 19.23 -0.06
C THR A 124 -10.17 20.05 -0.41
N GLU A 125 -9.46 20.58 0.59
CA GLU A 125 -8.25 21.39 0.37
C GLU A 125 -7.13 20.53 -0.22
N ALA A 126 -6.81 19.41 0.41
CA ALA A 126 -5.82 18.48 -0.12
C ALA A 126 -6.20 17.97 -1.52
N ARG A 127 -7.48 17.69 -1.75
CA ARG A 127 -7.99 17.27 -3.06
C ARG A 127 -7.74 18.32 -4.15
N GLU A 128 -8.00 19.60 -3.88
CA GLU A 128 -7.77 20.66 -4.88
C GLU A 128 -6.28 20.93 -5.13
N ILE A 129 -5.42 20.77 -4.12
CA ILE A 129 -3.96 20.82 -4.30
C ILE A 129 -3.51 19.70 -5.26
N ILE A 130 -3.96 18.46 -5.02
CA ILE A 130 -3.64 17.29 -5.85
C ILE A 130 -4.13 17.49 -7.29
N LYS A 131 -5.38 17.98 -7.47
CA LYS A 131 -5.92 18.27 -8.80
C LYS A 131 -5.14 19.37 -9.51
N THR A 132 -4.67 20.37 -8.79
CA THR A 132 -3.85 21.45 -9.37
C THR A 132 -2.49 20.92 -9.83
N ALA A 133 -1.86 20.04 -9.04
CA ALA A 133 -0.56 19.46 -9.34
C ALA A 133 -0.61 18.40 -10.46
N TYR A 134 -1.63 17.54 -10.46
CA TYR A 134 -1.65 16.31 -11.29
C TYR A 134 -2.89 16.16 -12.18
N GLY A 135 -3.84 17.11 -12.13
CA GLY A 135 -5.11 17.04 -12.84
C GLY A 135 -6.05 15.96 -12.28
N ASP A 136 -7.23 15.86 -12.90
CA ASP A 136 -8.24 14.87 -12.49
C ASP A 136 -7.76 13.43 -12.65
N ALA A 137 -6.95 13.15 -13.69
CA ALA A 137 -6.38 11.82 -13.91
C ALA A 137 -5.45 11.41 -12.75
N GLY A 138 -4.60 12.34 -12.28
CA GLY A 138 -3.73 12.09 -11.13
C GLY A 138 -4.50 11.91 -9.84
N LEU A 139 -5.54 12.71 -9.59
CA LEU A 139 -6.40 12.52 -8.41
C LEU A 139 -7.09 11.15 -8.42
N ILE A 140 -7.63 10.72 -9.57
CA ILE A 140 -8.28 9.40 -9.70
C ILE A 140 -7.28 8.29 -9.38
N GLU A 141 -6.05 8.40 -9.89
CA GLU A 141 -5.03 7.38 -9.67
C GLU A 141 -4.54 7.33 -8.22
N VAL A 142 -4.34 8.50 -7.59
CA VAL A 142 -4.06 8.61 -6.14
C VAL A 142 -5.20 8.00 -5.32
N SER A 143 -6.45 8.20 -5.72
CA SER A 143 -7.62 7.60 -5.07
C SER A 143 -7.62 6.07 -5.15
N PHE A 144 -7.23 5.50 -6.29
CA PHE A 144 -7.05 4.06 -6.44
C PHE A 144 -5.89 3.54 -5.59
N ALA A 145 -4.76 4.26 -5.59
CA ALA A 145 -3.56 3.89 -4.84
C ALA A 145 -3.83 3.78 -3.33
N MET A 146 -4.40 4.82 -2.72
CA MET A 146 -4.66 4.84 -1.27
C MET A 146 -5.66 3.75 -0.83
N ASN A 147 -6.76 3.59 -1.56
CA ASN A 147 -7.80 2.63 -1.22
C ASN A 147 -7.37 1.20 -1.55
N GLY A 148 -6.61 1.03 -2.61
CA GLY A 148 -6.04 -0.26 -3.00
C GLY A 148 -5.08 -0.81 -1.94
N ALA A 149 -4.21 0.05 -1.41
CA ALA A 149 -3.30 -0.32 -0.33
C ALA A 149 -4.04 -0.70 0.97
N ALA A 150 -5.22 -0.12 1.24
CA ALA A 150 -6.06 -0.48 2.37
C ALA A 150 -6.97 -1.70 2.13
N LEU A 151 -7.28 -2.03 0.87
CA LEU A 151 -8.15 -3.15 0.50
C LEU A 151 -7.53 -4.50 0.85
N LEU A 152 -6.27 -4.72 0.48
CA LEU A 152 -5.59 -6.01 0.67
C LEU A 152 -5.44 -6.41 2.15
N PRO A 153 -5.04 -5.52 3.07
CA PRO A 153 -5.08 -5.77 4.52
C PRO A 153 -6.44 -6.28 5.00
N ASN A 154 -7.53 -5.67 4.54
CA ASN A 154 -8.88 -6.03 4.97
C ASN A 154 -9.33 -7.40 4.44
N ILE A 155 -8.98 -7.75 3.20
CA ILE A 155 -9.18 -9.10 2.67
C ILE A 155 -8.42 -10.13 3.52
N LYS A 156 -7.13 -9.85 3.80
CA LYS A 156 -6.28 -10.71 4.62
C LYS A 156 -6.85 -10.89 6.03
N ARG A 157 -7.33 -9.81 6.65
CA ARG A 157 -7.96 -9.82 7.99
C ARG A 157 -9.25 -10.63 7.99
N ALA A 158 -10.13 -10.42 7.02
CA ALA A 158 -11.38 -11.17 6.88
C ALA A 158 -11.15 -12.69 6.69
N MET A 159 -10.06 -13.06 6.03
CA MET A 159 -9.66 -14.45 5.85
C MET A 159 -8.95 -15.07 7.07
N GLY A 160 -8.69 -14.31 8.14
CA GLY A 160 -7.97 -14.79 9.32
C GLY A 160 -6.44 -14.82 9.20
N TYR A 161 -5.87 -14.12 8.22
CA TYR A 161 -4.43 -14.06 7.99
C TYR A 161 -3.76 -12.82 8.60
N ALA A 162 -4.52 -11.94 9.27
CA ALA A 162 -3.98 -10.78 9.99
C ALA A 162 -3.38 -11.12 11.37
N THR A 163 -3.12 -12.40 11.63
CA THR A 163 -2.81 -12.96 12.97
C THR A 163 -1.36 -12.87 13.38
N VAL A 164 -0.48 -12.29 12.55
CA VAL A 164 0.90 -12.02 12.96
C VAL A 164 1.01 -10.54 13.30
N CYS A 165 0.62 -10.18 14.52
CA CYS A 165 1.31 -9.11 15.22
C CYS A 165 2.76 -9.56 15.33
N ASP A 166 3.57 -9.25 14.32
CA ASP A 166 5.01 -9.40 14.44
C ASP A 166 5.47 -8.33 15.42
N ILE A 167 5.60 -8.75 16.68
CA ILE A 167 6.13 -7.96 17.79
C ILE A 167 7.44 -7.25 17.40
N ALA A 168 8.19 -7.74 16.41
CA ALA A 168 9.37 -7.07 15.89
C ALA A 168 9.06 -5.71 15.21
N VAL A 169 7.92 -5.59 14.50
CA VAL A 169 7.52 -4.35 13.81
C VAL A 169 6.97 -3.32 14.79
N LEU A 170 6.16 -3.75 15.77
CA LEU A 170 5.69 -2.89 16.87
C LEU A 170 6.87 -2.39 17.74
N ARG A 171 7.92 -3.19 17.95
CA ARG A 171 9.14 -2.76 18.63
C ARG A 171 9.91 -1.68 17.86
N ARG A 172 9.85 -1.69 16.53
CA ARG A 172 10.49 -0.64 15.71
C ARG A 172 9.73 0.69 15.82
N GLN A 173 8.39 0.67 15.92
CA GLN A 173 7.60 1.87 16.24
C GLN A 173 7.84 2.38 17.67
N ALA A 174 7.87 1.49 18.67
CA ALA A 174 8.06 1.88 20.07
C ALA A 174 9.46 2.45 20.37
N TRP A 175 10.50 2.03 19.64
CA TRP A 175 11.85 2.64 19.73
C TRP A 175 11.92 4.04 19.12
N LEU A 176 11.06 4.34 18.14
CA LEU A 176 11.04 5.62 17.43
C LEU A 176 10.15 6.68 18.11
N SER A 177 9.37 6.29 19.12
CA SER A 177 8.60 7.21 19.98
C SER A 177 9.34 7.57 21.28
N ALA A 178 10.52 7.00 21.50
CA ALA A 178 11.29 7.11 22.73
C ALA A 178 12.68 7.74 22.55
N GLY A 179 12.97 8.28 21.34
CA GLY A 179 14.21 8.97 20.99
C GLY A 179 13.94 10.35 20.42
#